data_AF-L7CLL7-F1
#
_entry.id   AF-L7CLL7-F1
#
_cell.length_a   1.000
_cell.length_b   1.000
_cell.length_c   1.000
_cell.angle_alpha   90.00
_cell.angle_beta   90.00
_cell.angle_gamma   90.00
#
_symmetry.space_group_name_H-M   'P 1'
#
loop_
_entity.id
_entity.type
_entity.pdbx_description
1 polymer ?
#
loop_
_entity_poly.entity_id
_entity_poly.type
_entity_poly.pdbx_seq_one_letter_code
_entity_poly.pdbx_strand_id
1 'polypeptide(L)'
;MPYGFHLIGTIVRGTNDAPTLVDAEWIALIDRRPELVDGPPQYGRNPATGERIILRRGITCRGISNGVGLIGYFDFKFWGYTDATDGSAYGIVVVGSAEGSEQAIAQHATEYAGLLNAKFENATASGG
;
A
#
# COMPACT_ATOMS: atom_id res chain seq x y z
N MET A 1 3.43 -7.76 -19.87
CA MET A 1 4.56 -7.14 -19.15
C MET A 1 4.30 -7.33 -17.66
N PRO A 2 5.28 -7.67 -16.79
CA PRO A 2 5.00 -7.60 -15.36
C PRO A 2 4.73 -6.12 -15.08
N TYR A 3 3.55 -5.80 -14.57
CA TYR A 3 3.15 -4.43 -14.30
C TYR A 3 4.23 -3.77 -13.43
N GLY A 4 5.02 -2.89 -14.04
CA GLY A 4 6.21 -2.27 -13.46
C GLY A 4 5.81 -1.15 -12.52
N PHE A 5 5.14 -1.52 -11.42
CA PHE A 5 4.85 -0.55 -10.38
C PHE A 5 6.16 -0.13 -9.72
N HIS A 6 6.32 1.17 -9.52
CA HIS A 6 7.41 1.73 -8.73
C HIS A 6 6.83 2.51 -7.56
N LEU A 7 7.63 2.61 -6.51
CA LEU A 7 7.29 3.35 -5.31
C LEU A 7 7.22 4.84 -5.64
N ILE A 8 6.10 5.50 -5.33
CA ILE A 8 5.96 6.95 -5.47
C ILE A 8 5.85 7.68 -4.14
N GLY A 9 5.63 6.96 -3.04
CA GLY A 9 5.59 7.56 -1.71
C GLY A 9 4.93 6.68 -0.64
N THR A 10 4.66 7.29 0.49
CA THR A 10 4.11 6.64 1.69
C THR A 10 3.07 7.52 2.37
N ILE A 11 1.98 6.93 2.86
CA ILE A 11 1.07 7.59 3.80
C ILE A 11 1.56 7.28 5.22
N VAL A 12 1.79 8.33 5.99
CA VAL A 12 2.44 8.26 7.30
C VAL A 12 1.67 9.13 8.30
N ARG A 13 1.42 8.58 9.49
CA ARG A 13 1.02 9.32 10.69
C ARG A 13 2.13 9.17 11.71
N GLY A 14 2.66 10.28 12.23
CA GLY A 14 3.92 10.29 12.98
C GLY A 14 5.14 10.52 12.09
N THR A 15 6.28 9.96 12.48
CA THR A 15 7.50 9.92 11.66
C THR A 15 7.64 8.55 11.02
N ASN A 16 8.44 8.44 9.95
CA ASN A 16 8.73 7.12 9.38
C ASN A 16 9.35 6.19 10.41
N ASP A 17 10.23 6.70 11.30
CA ASP A 17 10.89 5.93 12.35
C ASP A 17 10.01 5.60 13.57
N ALA A 18 8.86 6.26 13.70
CA ALA A 18 7.88 6.04 14.76
C ALA A 18 6.46 6.21 14.20
N PRO A 19 6.01 5.26 13.36
CA PRO A 19 4.70 5.33 12.76
C PRO A 19 3.62 5.09 13.82
N THR A 20 2.52 5.83 13.71
CA THR A 20 1.35 5.71 14.58
C THR A 20 0.08 5.41 13.80
N LEU A 21 0.17 5.13 12.50
CA LEU A 21 -0.96 4.66 11.72
C LEU A 21 -1.23 3.18 12.03
N VAL A 22 -2.48 2.86 12.30
CA VAL A 22 -2.92 1.52 12.71
C VAL A 22 -3.54 0.78 11.52
N ASP A 23 -3.24 -0.51 11.39
CA ASP A 23 -3.74 -1.37 10.31
C ASP A 23 -5.27 -1.47 10.28
N ALA A 24 -5.93 -1.57 11.43
CA ALA A 24 -7.39 -1.62 11.53
C ALA A 24 -8.06 -0.35 10.97
N GLU A 25 -7.47 0.82 11.17
CA GLU A 25 -7.97 2.08 10.59
C GLU A 25 -7.82 2.09 9.08
N TRP A 26 -6.69 1.59 8.58
CA TRP A 26 -6.47 1.45 7.15
C TRP A 26 -7.48 0.49 6.50
N ILE A 27 -7.68 -0.69 7.10
CA ILE A 27 -8.66 -1.69 6.64
C ILE A 27 -10.06 -1.09 6.61
N ALA A 28 -10.47 -0.43 7.70
CA ALA A 28 -11.78 0.21 7.78
C ALA A 28 -11.98 1.31 6.72
N LEU A 29 -10.93 2.02 6.35
CA LEU A 29 -10.98 2.99 5.25
C LEU A 29 -11.18 2.29 3.91
N ILE A 30 -10.33 1.33 3.55
CA ILE A 30 -10.38 0.70 2.22
C ILE A 30 -11.63 -0.15 1.99
N ASP A 31 -12.21 -0.75 3.03
CA ASP A 31 -13.45 -1.53 2.90
C ASP A 31 -14.67 -0.65 2.59
N ARG A 32 -14.59 0.66 2.83
CA ARG A 32 -15.61 1.65 2.47
C ARG A 32 -15.41 2.24 1.07
N ARG A 33 -14.43 1.75 0.31
CA ARG A 33 -14.02 2.27 -1.00
C ARG A 33 -14.27 1.21 -2.08
N PRO A 34 -15.51 1.10 -2.60
CA PRO A 34 -15.85 0.11 -3.62
C PRO A 34 -15.10 0.32 -4.94
N GLU A 35 -14.51 1.50 -5.17
CA GLU A 35 -13.65 1.79 -6.31
C GLU A 35 -12.27 1.13 -6.23
N LEU A 36 -11.85 0.71 -5.04
CA LEU A 36 -10.61 -0.03 -4.83
C LEU A 36 -10.82 -1.51 -5.16
N VAL A 37 -9.87 -2.07 -5.89
CA VAL A 37 -9.88 -3.47 -6.33
C VAL A 37 -8.78 -4.27 -5.62
N ASP A 38 -8.72 -5.58 -5.88
CA ASP A 38 -7.60 -6.40 -5.43
C ASP A 38 -6.26 -5.83 -5.95
N GLY A 39 -5.28 -5.73 -5.04
CA GLY A 39 -3.95 -5.24 -5.38
C GLY A 39 -3.19 -6.14 -6.37
N PRO A 40 -2.05 -5.69 -6.89
CA PRO A 40 -1.28 -6.46 -7.85
C PRO A 40 -0.83 -7.81 -7.23
N PRO A 41 -0.88 -8.91 -8.00
CA PRO A 41 -0.50 -10.23 -7.49
C PRO A 41 0.95 -10.22 -7.02
N GLN A 42 1.20 -10.82 -5.85
CA GLN A 42 2.55 -11.18 -5.45
C GLN A 42 2.90 -12.54 -6.02
N TYR A 43 4.18 -12.74 -6.34
CA TYR A 43 4.66 -14.00 -6.88
C TYR A 43 5.74 -14.56 -5.97
N GLY A 44 5.58 -15.82 -5.60
CA GLY A 44 6.56 -16.59 -4.86
C GLY A 44 7.08 -17.74 -5.71
N ARG A 45 7.93 -18.56 -5.08
CA ARG A 45 8.30 -19.87 -5.60
C ARG A 45 7.86 -20.93 -4.60
N ASN A 46 7.26 -22.00 -5.11
CA ASN A 46 7.05 -23.19 -4.30
C ASN A 46 8.42 -23.71 -3.85
N PRO A 47 8.69 -23.83 -2.54
CA PRO A 47 10.00 -24.26 -2.06
C PRO A 47 10.33 -25.71 -2.41
N ALA A 48 9.31 -26.56 -2.64
CA ALA A 48 9.50 -27.96 -3.00
C ALA A 48 9.74 -28.18 -4.51
N THR A 49 9.03 -27.43 -5.37
CA THR A 49 9.07 -27.64 -6.83
C THR A 49 9.81 -26.55 -7.60
N GLY A 50 10.09 -25.40 -6.99
CA GLY A 50 10.68 -24.22 -7.63
C GLY A 50 9.75 -23.45 -8.57
N GLU A 51 8.53 -23.96 -8.79
CA GLU A 51 7.52 -23.37 -9.66
C GLU A 51 7.00 -22.04 -9.12
N ARG A 52 6.59 -21.15 -10.04
CA ARG A 52 6.02 -19.85 -9.68
C ARG A 52 4.61 -20.05 -9.14
N ILE A 53 4.34 -19.47 -7.97
CA ILE A 53 3.02 -19.44 -7.35
C ILE A 53 2.54 -18.00 -7.19
N ILE A 54 1.22 -17.79 -7.28
CA ILE A 54 0.60 -16.51 -6.95
C ILE A 54 0.34 -16.50 -5.44
N LEU A 55 0.93 -15.54 -4.74
CA LEU A 55 0.70 -15.30 -3.34
C LEU A 55 -0.52 -14.38 -3.20
N ARG A 56 -1.46 -14.75 -2.34
CA ARG A 56 -2.53 -13.84 -1.94
C ARG A 56 -1.91 -12.70 -1.16
N ARG A 57 -2.10 -11.46 -1.63
CA ARG A 57 -1.82 -10.29 -0.78
C ARG A 57 -2.83 -10.26 0.37
N GLY A 58 -2.38 -9.76 1.52
CA GLY A 58 -3.25 -9.60 2.69
C GLY A 58 -4.40 -8.63 2.42
N ILE A 59 -5.40 -8.65 3.31
CA ILE A 59 -6.57 -7.77 3.25
C ILE A 59 -6.21 -6.28 3.27
N THR A 60 -4.99 -5.95 3.67
CA THR A 60 -4.43 -4.60 3.77
C THR A 60 -3.89 -4.04 2.45
N CYS A 61 -3.95 -4.79 1.34
CA CYS A 61 -3.55 -4.27 0.04
C CYS A 61 -4.74 -4.06 -0.90
N ARG A 62 -4.77 -2.92 -1.56
CA ARG A 62 -5.74 -2.60 -2.62
C ARG A 62 -5.07 -1.94 -3.82
N GLY A 63 -5.64 -2.17 -4.99
CA GLY A 63 -5.25 -1.56 -6.26
C GLY A 63 -6.22 -0.46 -6.68
N ILE A 64 -5.74 0.46 -7.50
CA ILE A 64 -6.58 1.37 -8.29
C ILE A 64 -6.60 0.85 -9.73
N SER A 65 -7.80 0.76 -10.32
CA SER A 65 -7.98 0.43 -11.73
C SER A 65 -8.54 1.60 -12.53
N ASN A 66 -8.14 1.69 -13.79
CA ASN A 66 -8.76 2.58 -14.79
C ASN A 66 -9.75 1.85 -15.72
N GLY A 67 -10.19 0.64 -15.35
CA GLY A 67 -11.08 -0.21 -16.15
C GLY A 67 -10.39 -1.07 -17.22
N VAL A 68 -9.13 -0.78 -17.57
CA VAL A 68 -8.31 -1.58 -18.50
C VAL A 68 -7.25 -2.39 -17.75
N GLY A 69 -6.75 -1.86 -16.64
CA GLY A 69 -5.77 -2.53 -15.80
C GLY A 69 -5.58 -1.84 -14.46
N LEU A 70 -4.66 -2.39 -13.67
CA LEU A 70 -4.20 -1.76 -12.44
C LEU A 70 -3.20 -0.65 -12.78
N ILE A 71 -3.41 0.54 -12.21
CA ILE A 71 -2.57 1.73 -12.42
C ILE A 71 -1.83 2.18 -11.15
N GLY A 72 -2.20 1.63 -9.99
CA GLY A 72 -1.45 1.83 -8.76
C GLY A 72 -1.93 0.90 -7.66
N TYR A 73 -1.25 0.96 -6.52
CA TYR A 73 -1.62 0.19 -5.34
C TYR A 73 -1.27 0.92 -4.04
N PHE A 74 -1.99 0.53 -3.01
CA PHE A 74 -1.74 0.86 -1.62
C PHE A 74 -1.53 -0.41 -0.83
N ASP A 75 -0.49 -0.45 0.00
CA ASP A 75 -0.16 -1.63 0.79
C ASP A 75 0.30 -1.25 2.19
N PHE A 76 -0.39 -1.75 3.21
CA PHE A 76 0.03 -1.52 4.59
C PHE A 76 1.29 -2.32 4.89
N LYS A 77 2.37 -1.62 5.19
CA LYS A 77 3.63 -2.20 5.64
C LYS A 77 3.71 -2.11 7.16
N PHE A 78 3.54 -3.26 7.79
CA PHE A 78 3.70 -3.43 9.23
C PHE A 78 5.11 -3.06 9.68
N TRP A 79 5.20 -2.30 10.76
CA TRP A 79 6.40 -2.18 11.57
C TRP A 79 6.20 -3.09 12.78
N GLY A 80 7.21 -3.87 13.16
CA GLY A 80 7.08 -5.06 14.03
C GLY A 80 6.57 -4.86 15.47
N TYR A 81 5.92 -3.73 15.76
CA TYR A 81 5.25 -3.43 17.01
C TYR A 81 3.73 -3.62 16.82
N THR A 82 3.19 -4.66 17.44
CA THR A 82 1.76 -4.76 17.73
C THR A 82 1.50 -4.16 19.09
N ASP A 83 0.45 -3.36 19.23
CA ASP A 83 -0.03 -2.94 20.54
C ASP A 83 -0.37 -4.18 21.37
N ALA A 84 0.24 -4.30 22.55
CA ALA A 84 0.03 -5.45 23.43
C ALA A 84 -1.39 -5.51 24.02
N THR A 85 -2.14 -4.40 23.95
CA THR A 85 -3.46 -4.23 24.57
C THR A 85 -4.57 -4.75 23.68
N ASP A 86 -4.52 -4.46 22.37
CA ASP A 86 -5.57 -4.82 21.42
C ASP A 86 -5.07 -5.60 20.19
N GLY A 87 -3.75 -5.83 20.10
CA GLY A 87 -3.13 -6.59 19.01
C GLY A 87 -2.99 -5.82 17.70
N SER A 88 -3.35 -4.52 17.68
CA SER A 88 -3.29 -3.70 16.47
C SER A 88 -1.86 -3.50 16.01
N ALA A 89 -1.62 -3.48 14.70
CA ALA A 89 -0.28 -3.29 14.17
C ALA A 89 -0.07 -1.85 13.69
N TYR A 90 1.05 -1.25 14.09
CA TYR A 90 1.44 0.07 13.61
C TYR A 90 2.27 -0.04 12.33
N GLY A 91 2.16 0.95 11.44
CA GLY A 91 2.89 0.92 10.17
C GLY A 91 2.66 2.13 9.28
N ILE A 92 2.96 1.95 8.01
CA ILE A 92 2.78 2.97 6.96
C ILE A 92 2.05 2.34 5.79
N VAL A 93 1.39 3.14 4.96
CA VAL A 93 0.86 2.65 3.67
C VAL A 93 1.83 3.02 2.58
N VAL A 94 2.37 2.01 1.90
CA VAL A 94 3.24 2.15 0.75
C VAL A 94 2.38 2.40 -0.49
N VAL A 95 2.75 3.40 -1.29
CA VAL A 95 2.02 3.80 -2.49
C VAL A 95 2.86 3.56 -3.73
N GLY A 96 2.38 2.68 -4.60
CA GLY A 96 3.04 2.39 -5.88
C GLY A 96 2.18 2.82 -7.07
N SER A 97 2.84 3.23 -8.16
CA SER A 97 2.18 3.65 -9.40
C SER A 97 2.78 2.94 -10.60
N ALA A 98 1.93 2.70 -11.60
CA ALA A 98 2.39 2.42 -12.96
C ALA A 98 2.97 3.72 -13.55
N GLU A 99 3.88 3.57 -14.50
CA GLU A 99 4.47 4.69 -15.24
C GLU A 99 3.38 5.55 -15.89
N GLY A 100 3.45 6.87 -15.69
CA GLY A 100 2.51 7.85 -16.24
C GLY A 100 1.20 7.99 -15.46
N SER A 101 1.03 7.28 -14.34
CA SER A 101 -0.16 7.37 -13.47
C SER A 101 0.13 8.05 -12.12
N GLU A 102 1.36 8.52 -11.90
CA GLU A 102 1.88 8.91 -10.59
C GLU A 102 1.07 10.06 -9.98
N GLN A 103 0.70 11.06 -10.80
CA GLN A 103 -0.08 12.20 -10.33
C GLN A 103 -1.48 11.77 -9.86
N ALA A 104 -2.15 10.88 -10.60
CA ALA A 104 -3.47 10.38 -10.23
C ALA A 104 -3.40 9.54 -8.94
N ILE A 105 -2.41 8.65 -8.83
CA ILE A 105 -2.22 7.85 -7.63
C ILE A 105 -1.84 8.72 -6.42
N ALA A 106 -1.01 9.75 -6.60
CA ALA A 106 -0.65 10.69 -5.55
C ALA A 106 -1.86 11.51 -5.05
N GLN A 107 -2.81 11.85 -5.92
CA GLN A 107 -4.06 12.52 -5.54
C GLN A 107 -4.90 11.62 -4.63
N HIS A 108 -5.11 10.36 -5.02
CA HIS A 108 -5.79 9.39 -4.15
C HIS A 108 -5.06 9.19 -2.83
N ALA A 109 -3.72 9.07 -2.86
CA ALA A 109 -2.92 8.95 -1.65
C ALA A 109 -3.09 10.15 -0.70
N THR A 110 -3.12 11.36 -1.26
CA THR A 110 -3.32 12.61 -0.51
C THR A 110 -4.72 12.66 0.11
N GLU A 111 -5.76 12.27 -0.63
CA GLU A 111 -7.13 12.18 -0.12
C GLU A 111 -7.22 11.18 1.04
N TYR A 112 -6.71 9.96 0.84
CA TYR A 112 -6.76 8.91 1.85
C TYR A 112 -5.92 9.26 3.08
N ALA A 113 -4.78 9.93 2.90
CA ALA A 113 -4.00 10.46 4.02
C ALA A 113 -4.82 11.47 4.85
N GLY A 114 -5.55 12.39 4.21
CA GLY A 114 -6.40 13.35 4.89
C GLY A 114 -7.48 12.68 5.75
N LEU A 115 -8.10 11.61 5.24
CA LEU A 115 -9.11 10.84 5.96
C LEU A 115 -8.56 10.08 7.18
N LEU A 116 -7.26 9.75 7.18
CA LEU A 116 -6.57 9.05 8.27
C LEU A 116 -5.93 10.02 9.28
N ASN A 117 -6.12 11.33 9.10
CA ASN A 117 -5.36 12.37 9.80
C ASN A 117 -3.84 12.11 9.70
N ALA A 118 -3.40 11.76 8.50
CA ALA A 118 -2.04 11.41 8.12
C ALA A 118 -1.56 12.37 7.02
N LYS A 119 -0.34 12.14 6.51
CA LYS A 119 0.22 12.86 5.35
C LYS A 119 0.73 11.87 4.32
N PHE A 120 0.60 12.24 3.04
CA PHE A 120 1.31 11.56 1.96
C PHE A 120 2.68 12.21 1.78
N GLU A 121 3.74 11.43 1.90
CA GLU A 121 5.11 11.81 1.64
C GLU A 121 5.54 11.20 0.31
N ASN A 122 5.92 12.04 -0.65
CA ASN A 122 6.52 11.55 -1.88
C ASN A 122 7.80 10.76 -1.55
N ALA A 123 8.05 9.69 -2.29
CA ALA A 123 9.33 9.01 -2.24
C ALA A 123 10.39 10.05 -2.60
N THR A 124 11.24 10.41 -1.63
CA THR A 124 12.41 11.22 -1.95
C THR A 124 13.18 10.47 -3.02
N ALA A 125 13.46 11.14 -4.14
CA ALA A 125 14.45 10.68 -5.09
C ALA A 125 15.72 10.45 -4.28
N SER A 126 15.96 9.20 -3.89
CA SER A 126 17.12 8.84 -3.10
C SER A 126 18.27 9.05 -4.07
N GLY A 127 19.03 10.12 -3.85
CA GLY A 127 20.21 10.45 -4.64
C GLY A 127 21.10 9.21 -4.76
N GLY A 128 21.56 8.98 -5.99
CA GLY A 128 22.71 8.10 -6.23
C GLY A 128 24.00 8.68 -5.66
#